data_AF-A0A7S9VU96-F1
#
_entry.id   AF-A0A7S9VU96-F1
#
_cell.length_a   1.000
_cell.length_b   1.000
_cell.length_c   1.000
_cell.angle_alpha   90.00
_cell.angle_beta   90.00
_cell.angle_gamma   90.00
#
_symmetry.space_group_name_H-M   'P 1'
#
loop_
_entity.id
_entity.type
_entity.pdbx_description
1 polymer ?
#
loop_
_entity_poly.entity_id
_entity_poly.type
_entity_poly.pdbx_seq_one_letter_code
_entity_poly.pdbx_strand_id
1 'polypeptide(L)' 'MFPSRPPRVARLGVGPTDLTIAGTRRMSTAATYLREARSRPSLEIVTGAFATRLLFQGTRATGVEICACAR' A
#
# COMPACT_ATOMS: atom_id res chain seq x y z
N MET A 1 -13.64 8.59 28.69
CA MET A 1 -13.59 7.14 29.00
C MET A 1 -14.07 6.39 27.77
N PHE A 2 -13.15 5.99 26.88
CA PHE A 2 -13.45 5.16 25.71
C PHE A 2 -13.39 3.70 26.13
N PRO A 3 -14.36 2.84 25.80
CA PRO A 3 -14.23 1.42 26.07
C PRO A 3 -13.04 0.88 25.26
N SER A 4 -12.09 0.29 25.98
CA SER A 4 -10.97 -0.46 25.42
C SER A 4 -11.50 -1.47 24.41
N ARG A 5 -11.09 -1.33 23.14
CA ARG A 5 -11.35 -2.35 22.10
C ARG A 5 -10.92 -3.72 22.65
N PRO A 6 -11.77 -4.76 22.60
CA PRO A 6 -11.35 -6.08 23.01
C PRO A 6 -10.19 -6.55 22.11
N PRO A 7 -9.24 -7.33 22.63
CA PRO A 7 -8.18 -7.91 21.81
C PRO A 7 -8.83 -8.76 20.71
N ARG A 8 -8.27 -8.70 19.49
CA ARG A 8 -8.71 -9.56 18.38
C ARG A 8 -8.68 -11.00 18.86
N VAL A 9 -9.86 -11.59 19.03
CA VAL A 9 -10.02 -12.98 19.47
C VAL A 9 -9.41 -13.85 18.37
N ALA A 10 -8.29 -14.52 18.67
CA ALA A 10 -7.80 -15.61 17.84
C ALA A 10 -8.92 -16.65 17.76
N ARG A 11 -9.27 -17.12 16.56
CA ARG A 11 -10.32 -18.13 16.39
C ARG A 11 -10.03 -19.33 17.29
N LEU A 12 -10.87 -19.57 18.29
CA LEU A 12 -10.77 -20.69 19.25
C LEU A 12 -11.36 -22.00 18.70
N GLY A 13 -11.59 -22.08 17.38
CA GLY A 13 -12.23 -23.22 16.72
C GLY A 13 -11.48 -23.65 15.47
N VAL A 14 -11.75 -24.87 15.00
CA VAL A 14 -11.16 -25.42 13.77
C VAL A 14 -12.01 -24.98 12.58
N GLY A 15 -11.37 -24.38 11.58
CA GLY A 15 -12.02 -23.91 10.36
C GLY A 15 -11.03 -23.35 9.35
N PRO A 16 -11.48 -22.97 8.15
CA PRO A 16 -10.62 -22.39 7.13
C PRO A 16 -9.85 -21.17 7.66
N THR A 17 -8.58 -21.06 7.29
CA THR A 17 -7.74 -19.91 7.63
C THR A 17 -8.18 -18.70 6.81
N ASP A 18 -8.23 -17.53 7.43
CA ASP A 18 -8.43 -16.27 6.69
C ASP A 18 -7.19 -15.99 5.84
N LEU A 19 -7.36 -15.99 4.52
CA LEU A 19 -6.29 -15.77 3.56
C LEU A 19 -6.52 -14.48 2.80
N THR A 20 -5.43 -13.79 2.47
CA THR A 20 -5.46 -12.62 1.57
C THR A 20 -5.47 -13.10 0.11
N ILE A 21 -6.46 -13.92 -0.24
CA ILE A 21 -6.62 -14.56 -1.56
C ILE A 21 -8.07 -14.35 -2.02
N ALA A 22 -8.23 -13.97 -3.28
CA ALA A 22 -9.53 -13.95 -3.96
C ALA A 22 -9.46 -14.90 -5.16
N GLY A 23 -10.31 -15.94 -5.16
CA GLY A 23 -10.20 -17.04 -6.12
C GLY A 23 -8.87 -17.77 -5.99
N THR A 24 -8.09 -17.80 -7.07
CA THR A 24 -6.77 -18.47 -7.13
C THR A 24 -5.59 -17.50 -6.97
N ARG A 25 -5.83 -16.21 -6.73
CA ARG A 25 -4.78 -15.18 -6.73
C ARG A 25 -4.65 -14.49 -5.39
N ARG A 26 -3.40 -14.24 -5.00
CA ARG A 26 -3.07 -13.39 -3.86
C ARG A 26 -3.56 -11.96 -4.12
N MET A 27 -4.23 -11.39 -3.12
CA MET A 27 -4.54 -9.97 -3.09
C MET A 27 -3.32 -9.20 -2.60
N SER A 28 -2.96 -8.16 -3.34
CA SER A 28 -1.94 -7.18 -2.95
C SER A 28 -2.53 -5.79 -3.10
N THR A 29 -1.93 -4.79 -2.45
CA THR A 29 -2.36 -3.39 -2.57
C THR A 29 -2.39 -2.94 -4.03
N ALA A 30 -1.47 -3.45 -4.85
CA ALA A 30 -1.43 -3.20 -6.29
C ALA A 30 -2.62 -3.85 -7.03
N ALA A 31 -2.99 -5.08 -6.67
CA ALA A 31 -4.07 -5.83 -7.33
C ALA A 31 -5.48 -5.42 -6.89
N THR A 32 -5.62 -4.82 -5.70
CA THR A 32 -6.89 -4.36 -5.15
C THR A 32 -7.05 -2.85 -5.30
N TYR A 33 -6.48 -2.07 -4.38
CA TYR A 33 -6.69 -0.62 -4.30
C TYR A 33 -6.16 0.12 -5.52
N LEU A 34 -4.92 -0.18 -5.93
CA LEU A 34 -4.30 0.52 -7.06
C LEU A 34 -4.98 0.19 -8.38
N ARG A 35 -5.45 -1.06 -8.55
CA ARG A 35 -6.17 -1.49 -9.76
C ARG A 35 -7.43 -0.65 -9.99
N GLU A 36 -8.23 -0.44 -8.94
CA GLU A 36 -9.44 0.37 -9.01
C GLU A 36 -9.13 1.87 -9.15
N ALA A 37 -8.06 2.36 -8.50
CA ALA A 37 -7.69 3.77 -8.58
C ALA A 37 -6.98 4.17 -9.89
N ARG A 38 -6.49 3.22 -10.68
CA ARG A 38 -5.69 3.45 -11.90
C ARG A 38 -6.43 4.24 -12.99
N SER A 39 -7.76 4.22 -12.99
CA SER A 39 -8.58 4.97 -13.95
C SER A 39 -8.67 6.47 -13.65
N ARG A 40 -8.19 6.94 -12.49
CA ARG A 40 -8.27 8.35 -12.09
C ARG A 40 -7.27 9.19 -12.90
N PRO A 41 -7.69 10.30 -13.53
CA PRO A 41 -6.80 11.15 -14.33
C PRO A 41 -5.75 11.88 -13.49
N SER A 42 -5.95 11.98 -12.17
CA SER A 42 -5.02 12.62 -11.24
C SER A 42 -3.95 11.68 -10.68
N LEU A 43 -3.90 10.43 -11.13
CA LEU A 43 -2.97 9.42 -10.60
C LEU A 43 -1.99 8.99 -11.69
N GLU A 44 -0.71 9.21 -11.43
CA GLU A 44 0.39 8.67 -12.21
C GLU A 44 1.08 7.54 -11.43
N ILE A 45 1.37 6.42 -12.10
CA ILE A 45 2.02 5.26 -11.51
C ILE A 45 3.37 5.07 -12.20
N VAL A 46 4.45 5.32 -11.47
CA VAL A 46 5.82 5.13 -11.94
C VAL A 46 6.43 3.91 -11.26
N THR A 47 6.78 2.89 -12.03
CA THR A 47 7.47 1.68 -11.53
C THR A 47 8.98 1.79 -11.73
N GLY A 48 9.75 1.18 -10.83
CA GLY A 48 11.23 1.23 -10.92
C GLY A 48 11.83 2.57 -10.52
N ALA A 49 11.05 3.46 -9.89
CA ALA A 49 11.53 4.73 -9.35
C ALA A 49 11.92 4.56 -7.88
N PHE A 50 13.23 4.51 -7.59
CA PHE A 50 13.72 4.50 -6.22
C PHE A 50 13.95 5.94 -5.74
N ALA A 51 13.24 6.37 -4.70
CA ALA A 51 13.41 7.70 -4.14
C ALA A 51 14.73 7.78 -3.36
N THR A 52 15.68 8.57 -3.85
CA THR A 52 17.02 8.69 -3.26
C THR A 52 17.16 9.87 -2.34
N ARG A 53 16.46 10.98 -2.63
CA ARG A 53 16.56 12.21 -1.85
C ARG A 53 15.26 12.99 -1.84
N LEU A 54 15.01 13.70 -0.74
CA LEU A 54 13.97 14.72 -0.66
C LEU A 54 14.59 16.10 -0.97
N LEU A 55 13.92 16.87 -1.82
CA LEU A 55 14.25 18.26 -2.10
C LEU A 55 13.53 19.15 -1.09
N PHE A 56 14.27 20.05 -0.44
CA PHE A 56 13.73 20.97 0.55
C PHE A 56 13.97 22.43 0.16
N GLN A 57 12.97 23.26 0.40
CA GLN A 57 13.12 24.71 0.47
C GLN A 57 12.92 25.13 1.93
N GLY A 58 14.03 25.38 2.62
CA GLY A 58 14.04 25.60 4.07
C GLY A 58 13.56 24.34 4.81
N THR A 59 12.38 24.42 5.43
CA THR A 59 11.75 23.30 6.15
C THR A 59 10.66 22.58 5.35
N ARG A 60 10.34 23.05 4.13
CA ARG A 60 9.28 22.46 3.29
C ARG A 60 9.85 21.52 2.26
N ALA A 61 9.38 20.28 2.23
CA ALA A 61 9.66 19.34 1.14
C ALA A 61 8.93 19.79 -0.14
N THR A 62 9.68 20.00 -1.21
CA THR A 62 9.15 20.45 -2.51
C THR A 62 9.16 19.37 -3.57
N GLY A 63 9.93 18.30 -3.40
CA GLY A 63 10.00 17.21 -4.36
C GLY A 63 10.84 16.03 -3.89
N VAL A 64 10.95 15.04 -4.77
CA VAL A 64 11.77 13.85 -4.58
C VAL A 64 12.67 13.65 -5.79
N GLU A 65 13.94 13.35 -5.55
CA GLU A 65 14.84 12.81 -6.56
C GLU A 65 14.60 11.31 -6.65
N ILE A 66 14.41 10.84 -7.88
CA ILE A 66 14.24 9.42 -8.18
C ILE A 66 15.40 8.93 -9.03
N CYS A 67 15.94 7.77 -8.70
CA CYS A 67 16.76 6.99 -9.61
C CYS A 67 15.87 5.99 -10.32
N ALA A 68 15.83 6.07 -11.64
CA ALA A 68 15.17 5.06 -12.45
C ALA A 68 16.09 3.84 -12.54
N CYS A 69 15.65 2.71 -12.01
CA CYS A 69 16.25 1.42 -12.31
C CYS A 69 15.63 0.93 -13.62
N ALA A 70 16.32 1.17 -14.74
CA ALA A 70 16.01 0.48 -15.99
C ALA A 70 16.32 -1.00 -15.77
N ARG A 71 15.30 -1.84 -15.97
CA ARG A 71 15.36 -3.28 -15.73
C ARG A 71 16.44 -3.96 -16.56
#